data_AF-A0A9E1IE49-F1
#
_entry.id   AF-A0A9E1IE49-F1
#
_cell.length_a   1.000
_cell.length_b   1.000
_cell.length_c   1.000
_cell.angle_alpha   90.00
_cell.angle_beta   90.00
_cell.angle_gamma   90.00
#
_symmetry.space_group_name_H-M   'P 1'
#
loop_
_entity.id
_entity.type
_entity.pdbx_description
1 polymer ?
#
loop_
_entity_poly.entity_id
_entity_poly.type
_entity_poly.pdbx_seq_one_letter_code
_entity_poly.pdbx_strand_id
1 'polypeptide(L)'
;MGQSLHRSRSILVKWLAVAGLSLSITTVAAGADSEDVARSAQHFQTRRPSLTREDCSGLVSDILNRAGFDVYGTVTTIWEWAKTHGWLHRQKTPQIGDIVFFDKTYDSNHNGRSDDKLTHIGVVTSVEADGTVVLVHRSSSQGIAKLRMNLFKPDVYREEDRVLNDYLVRKSYAGENGERLSGEVWAGFATVRKSFRPWVAPVLANTSSPPATRAAVSVRATPPAALAARLPPPDVVEGLPDRRAVRRAKMAERRERRANPLAIAAAPPRPLS
;
A
#
# COMPACT_ATOMS: atom_id res chain seq x y z
N MET A 1 -43.97 60.07 -51.15
CA MET A 1 -44.19 60.87 -49.92
C MET A 1 -44.27 59.91 -48.74
N GLY A 2 -43.53 60.18 -47.66
CA GLY A 2 -43.64 59.45 -46.40
C GLY A 2 -42.45 58.55 -46.07
N GLN A 3 -41.32 59.16 -45.68
CA GLN A 3 -40.28 58.48 -44.90
C GLN A 3 -40.78 58.33 -43.46
N SER A 4 -40.57 57.15 -42.84
CA SER A 4 -40.55 57.04 -41.38
C SER A 4 -39.41 56.12 -40.96
N LEU A 5 -38.44 56.75 -40.32
CA LEU A 5 -37.26 56.18 -39.71
C LEU A 5 -37.68 55.36 -38.48
N HIS A 6 -37.26 54.09 -38.40
CA HIS A 6 -37.15 53.41 -37.12
C HIS A 6 -35.70 53.07 -36.82
N ARG A 7 -35.12 53.84 -35.90
CA ARG A 7 -33.83 53.61 -35.28
C ARG A 7 -33.87 52.33 -34.42
N SER A 8 -32.86 51.50 -34.65
CA SER A 8 -31.87 51.01 -33.69
C SER A 8 -32.34 50.35 -32.39
N ARG A 9 -31.92 49.10 -32.20
CA ARG A 9 -31.22 48.64 -30.98
C ARG A 9 -30.53 47.30 -31.23
N SER A 10 -29.27 47.37 -31.68
CA SER A 10 -28.34 46.24 -31.73
C SER A 10 -27.94 45.84 -30.30
N ILE A 11 -28.23 44.62 -29.91
CA ILE A 11 -27.77 44.02 -28.66
C ILE A 11 -26.31 43.63 -28.85
N LEU A 12 -25.40 44.47 -28.35
CA LEU A 12 -23.97 44.22 -28.30
C LEU A 12 -23.70 43.21 -27.17
N VAL A 13 -23.51 41.94 -27.50
CA VAL A 13 -23.03 40.93 -26.54
C VAL A 13 -21.53 41.18 -26.31
N LYS A 14 -21.20 41.72 -25.14
CA LYS A 14 -19.82 41.86 -24.67
C LYS A 14 -19.26 40.47 -24.32
N TRP A 15 -18.31 40.01 -25.11
CA TRP A 15 -17.42 38.90 -24.74
C TRP A 15 -16.49 39.39 -23.63
N LEU A 16 -16.74 38.97 -22.39
CA LEU A 16 -15.76 39.06 -21.31
C LEU A 16 -14.80 37.88 -21.46
N ALA A 17 -13.58 38.17 -21.89
CA ALA A 17 -12.46 37.26 -21.78
C ALA A 17 -12.19 37.02 -20.29
N VAL A 18 -12.55 35.85 -19.78
CA VAL A 18 -12.08 35.37 -18.48
C VAL A 18 -10.61 35.01 -18.68
N ALA A 19 -9.73 35.89 -18.22
CA ALA A 19 -8.31 35.61 -18.12
C ALA A 19 -8.13 34.33 -17.30
N GLY A 20 -7.61 33.29 -17.94
CA GLY A 20 -7.31 32.02 -17.30
C GLY A 20 -6.32 32.23 -16.16
N LEU A 21 -6.79 32.09 -14.93
CA LEU A 21 -5.93 31.91 -13.78
C LEU A 21 -5.26 30.55 -13.97
N SER A 22 -4.02 30.56 -14.46
CA SER A 22 -3.18 29.37 -14.46
C SER A 22 -2.93 28.99 -13.00
N LEU A 23 -3.73 28.06 -12.47
CA LEU A 23 -3.43 27.42 -11.19
C LEU A 23 -2.14 26.64 -11.37
N SER A 24 -1.05 27.21 -10.91
CA SER A 24 0.20 26.49 -10.69
C SER A 24 -0.10 25.32 -9.77
N ILE A 25 0.08 24.11 -10.28
CA ILE A 25 0.04 22.89 -9.48
C ILE A 25 1.18 23.03 -8.49
N THR A 26 0.88 23.31 -7.23
CA THR A 26 1.84 23.13 -6.15
C THR A 26 1.98 21.62 -5.96
N THR A 27 2.79 20.99 -6.81
CA THR A 27 3.33 19.67 -6.53
C THR A 27 4.12 19.83 -5.25
N VAL A 28 3.56 19.42 -4.11
CA VAL A 28 4.37 19.16 -2.93
C VAL A 28 5.34 18.07 -3.38
N ALA A 29 6.60 18.46 -3.61
CA ALA A 29 7.63 17.55 -4.06
C ALA A 29 7.68 16.39 -3.07
N ALA A 30 7.30 15.20 -3.53
CA ALA A 30 7.52 13.98 -2.76
C ALA A 30 9.02 13.90 -2.48
N GLY A 31 9.41 13.50 -1.26
CA GLY A 31 10.82 13.23 -0.99
C GLY A 31 11.31 12.13 -1.95
N ALA A 32 12.59 12.15 -2.34
CA ALA A 32 13.16 11.16 -3.27
C ALA A 32 12.85 9.69 -2.86
N ASP A 33 12.78 9.43 -1.56
CA ASP A 33 12.39 8.14 -0.99
C ASP A 33 10.96 7.73 -1.36
N SER A 34 10.01 8.66 -1.25
CA SER A 34 8.60 8.45 -1.59
C SER A 34 8.44 8.25 -3.10
N GLU A 35 9.24 8.95 -3.92
CA GLU A 35 9.28 8.73 -5.37
C GLU A 35 9.82 7.34 -5.74
N ASP A 36 10.85 6.83 -5.04
CA ASP A 36 11.36 5.47 -5.23
C ASP A 36 10.30 4.42 -4.91
N VAL A 37 9.56 4.60 -3.81
CA VAL A 37 8.45 3.73 -3.42
C VAL A 37 7.33 3.76 -4.47
N ALA A 38 6.96 4.95 -4.96
CA ALA A 38 5.95 5.08 -6.00
C ALA A 38 6.37 4.45 -7.34
N ARG A 39 7.63 4.64 -7.75
CA ARG A 39 8.20 4.00 -8.95
C ARG A 39 8.19 2.48 -8.82
N SER A 40 8.52 1.98 -7.63
CA SER A 40 8.44 0.56 -7.31
C SER A 40 6.99 0.06 -7.39
N ALA A 41 6.04 0.77 -6.78
CA ALA A 41 4.61 0.45 -6.83
C ALA A 41 4.06 0.38 -8.28
N GLN A 42 4.44 1.34 -9.12
CA GLN A 42 4.08 1.35 -10.55
C GLN A 42 4.67 0.15 -11.32
N HIS A 43 5.89 -0.27 -10.98
CA HIS A 43 6.50 -1.47 -11.54
C HIS A 43 5.65 -2.71 -11.23
N PHE A 44 5.26 -2.92 -9.96
CA PHE A 44 4.42 -4.05 -9.58
C PHE A 44 3.02 -3.98 -10.21
N GLN A 45 2.43 -2.79 -10.30
CA GLN A 45 1.14 -2.59 -10.95
C GLN A 45 1.16 -2.99 -12.43
N THR A 46 2.23 -2.65 -13.15
CA THR A 46 2.37 -2.87 -14.59
C THR A 46 2.83 -4.27 -14.93
N ARG A 47 3.87 -4.76 -14.23
CA ARG A 47 4.54 -6.03 -14.56
C ARG A 47 3.89 -7.22 -13.87
N ARG A 48 3.21 -6.99 -12.76
CA ARG A 48 2.55 -8.02 -11.93
C ARG A 48 3.42 -9.27 -11.69
N PRO A 49 4.67 -9.10 -11.19
CA PRO A 49 5.52 -10.23 -10.89
C PRO A 49 4.92 -11.11 -9.78
N SER A 50 5.43 -12.33 -9.65
CA SER A 50 5.16 -13.15 -8.47
C SER A 50 5.68 -12.47 -7.21
N LEU A 51 4.93 -12.61 -6.12
CA LEU A 51 5.27 -12.00 -4.83
C LEU A 51 5.95 -13.01 -3.93
N THR A 52 6.77 -12.53 -3.00
CA THR A 52 7.32 -13.36 -1.92
C THR A 52 6.20 -13.95 -1.05
N ARG A 53 5.16 -13.15 -0.79
CA ARG A 53 3.90 -13.57 -0.15
C ARG A 53 2.70 -13.05 -0.92
N GLU A 54 1.76 -13.94 -1.22
CA GLU A 54 0.62 -13.67 -2.10
C GLU A 54 -0.56 -12.97 -1.39
N ASP A 55 -0.27 -11.97 -0.57
CA ASP A 55 -1.25 -11.13 0.12
C ASP A 55 -0.93 -9.63 -0.01
N CYS A 56 -1.75 -8.78 0.61
CA CYS A 56 -1.61 -7.32 0.52
C CYS A 56 -0.30 -6.81 1.13
N SER A 57 0.11 -7.36 2.27
CA SER A 57 1.32 -6.93 2.97
C SER A 57 2.60 -7.51 2.33
N GLY A 58 2.51 -8.66 1.65
CA GLY A 58 3.58 -9.20 0.81
C GLY A 58 3.88 -8.29 -0.38
N LEU A 59 2.83 -7.83 -1.09
CA LEU A 59 3.01 -6.82 -2.14
C LEU A 59 3.69 -5.56 -1.62
N VAL A 60 3.24 -5.02 -0.48
CA VAL A 60 3.84 -3.80 0.09
C VAL A 60 5.28 -4.04 0.53
N SER A 61 5.57 -5.19 1.14
CA SER A 61 6.95 -5.57 1.51
C SER A 61 7.85 -5.60 0.27
N ASP A 62 7.42 -6.26 -0.81
CA ASP A 62 8.21 -6.35 -2.05
C ASP A 62 8.40 -4.99 -2.73
N ILE A 63 7.39 -4.11 -2.69
CA ILE A 63 7.49 -2.73 -3.17
C ILE A 63 8.53 -1.95 -2.37
N LEU A 64 8.48 -2.01 -1.04
CA LEU A 64 9.38 -1.30 -0.14
C LEU A 64 10.82 -1.80 -0.28
N ASN A 65 11.01 -3.11 -0.37
CA ASN A 65 12.33 -3.72 -0.58
C ASN A 65 12.96 -3.31 -1.90
N ARG A 66 12.18 -3.32 -2.99
CA ARG A 66 12.64 -2.81 -4.29
C ARG A 66 13.00 -1.32 -4.24
N ALA A 67 12.38 -0.55 -3.35
CA ALA A 67 12.71 0.86 -3.10
C ALA A 67 13.90 1.06 -2.13
N GLY A 68 14.49 -0.02 -1.60
CA GLY A 68 15.64 0.01 -0.70
C GLY A 68 15.29 0.01 0.80
N PHE A 69 14.06 -0.31 1.17
CA PHE A 69 13.64 -0.48 2.57
C PHE A 69 13.53 -1.96 2.90
N ASP A 70 14.44 -2.46 3.75
CA ASP A 70 14.42 -3.85 4.21
C ASP A 70 13.35 -4.04 5.30
N VAL A 71 12.09 -4.20 4.87
CA VAL A 71 10.95 -4.46 5.74
C VAL A 71 10.07 -5.55 5.16
N TYR A 72 9.85 -6.59 5.94
CA TYR A 72 8.94 -7.68 5.63
C TYR A 72 8.07 -7.98 6.84
N GLY A 73 6.79 -8.22 6.62
CA GLY A 73 5.90 -8.61 7.71
C GLY A 73 4.44 -8.46 7.39
N THR A 74 3.59 -8.61 8.39
CA THR A 74 2.14 -8.41 8.27
C THR A 74 1.82 -6.91 8.21
N VAL A 75 0.55 -6.57 7.99
CA VAL A 75 0.08 -5.17 8.06
C VAL A 75 0.46 -4.53 9.40
N THR A 76 0.28 -5.25 10.52
CA THR A 76 0.68 -4.81 11.86
C THR A 76 2.17 -4.60 11.99
N THR A 77 3.01 -5.49 11.44
CA THR A 77 4.47 -5.33 11.46
C THR A 77 4.89 -4.04 10.76
N ILE A 78 4.35 -3.77 9.56
CA ILE A 78 4.68 -2.57 8.78
C ILE A 78 4.16 -1.31 9.48
N TRP A 79 2.98 -1.38 10.09
CA TRP A 79 2.44 -0.28 10.90
C TRP A 79 3.33 0.07 12.10
N GLU A 80 3.72 -0.92 12.91
CA GLU A 80 4.58 -0.69 14.07
C GLU A 80 5.99 -0.23 13.65
N TRP A 81 6.51 -0.73 12.52
CA TRP A 81 7.73 -0.20 11.92
C TRP A 81 7.60 1.28 11.56
N ALA A 82 6.53 1.69 10.87
CA ALA A 82 6.31 3.10 10.55
C ALA A 82 6.09 3.96 11.81
N LYS A 83 5.40 3.42 12.82
CA LYS A 83 5.15 4.09 14.11
C LYS A 83 6.44 4.36 14.87
N THR A 84 7.31 3.36 14.99
CA THR A 84 8.59 3.50 15.71
C THR A 84 9.52 4.54 15.09
N HIS A 85 9.37 4.79 13.78
CA HIS A 85 10.13 5.83 13.07
C HIS A 85 9.43 7.20 13.05
N GLY A 86 8.22 7.32 13.60
CA GLY A 86 7.45 8.57 13.59
C GLY A 86 6.92 8.96 12.21
N TRP A 87 6.69 7.99 11.33
CA TRP A 87 6.26 8.24 9.94
C TRP A 87 4.75 8.20 9.75
N LEU A 88 3.99 7.77 10.75
CA LEU A 88 2.53 7.71 10.68
C LEU A 88 1.92 9.11 10.66
N HIS A 89 0.92 9.31 9.80
CA HIS A 89 0.13 10.53 9.76
C HIS A 89 -1.32 10.26 9.33
N ARG A 90 -2.18 11.24 9.60
CA ARG A 90 -3.63 11.21 9.27
C ARG A 90 -4.05 12.38 8.39
N GLN A 91 -3.13 12.88 7.55
CA GLN A 91 -3.45 13.95 6.60
C GLN A 91 -4.43 13.43 5.56
N LYS A 92 -5.42 14.24 5.17
CA LYS A 92 -6.41 13.86 4.14
C LYS A 92 -5.82 13.76 2.74
N THR A 93 -4.74 14.51 2.49
CA THR A 93 -4.00 14.50 1.24
C THR A 93 -2.64 13.84 1.49
N PRO A 94 -2.45 12.57 1.08
CA PRO A 94 -1.17 11.89 1.25
C PRO A 94 -0.16 12.33 0.18
N GLN A 95 1.09 11.90 0.35
CA GLN A 95 2.13 11.98 -0.67
C GLN A 95 2.10 10.74 -1.56
N ILE A 96 2.51 10.91 -2.82
CA ILE A 96 2.79 9.78 -3.70
C ILE A 96 3.90 8.92 -3.07
N GLY A 97 3.69 7.61 -2.99
CA GLY A 97 4.59 6.68 -2.30
C GLY A 97 4.25 6.42 -0.84
N ASP A 98 3.29 7.13 -0.24
CA ASP A 98 2.82 6.81 1.11
C ASP A 98 2.23 5.40 1.16
N ILE A 99 2.49 4.72 2.26
CA ILE A 99 1.79 3.48 2.61
C ILE A 99 0.45 3.87 3.19
N VAL A 100 -0.62 3.18 2.80
CA VAL A 100 -1.97 3.39 3.32
C VAL A 100 -2.46 2.15 4.04
N PHE A 101 -3.09 2.35 5.19
CA PHE A 101 -3.62 1.30 6.06
C PHE A 101 -5.13 1.39 6.19
N PHE A 102 -5.78 0.24 6.29
CA PHE A 102 -7.23 0.12 6.41
C PHE A 102 -7.61 -0.82 7.56
N ASP A 103 -8.68 -0.47 8.24
CA ASP A 103 -9.34 -1.31 9.24
C ASP A 103 -10.51 -2.06 8.60
N LYS A 104 -11.09 -3.04 9.30
CA LYS A 104 -12.44 -3.59 9.04
C LYS A 104 -12.68 -4.10 7.62
N THR A 105 -11.65 -4.61 6.93
CA THR A 105 -11.78 -5.08 5.52
C THR A 105 -12.13 -6.56 5.40
N TYR A 106 -11.80 -7.36 6.40
CA TYR A 106 -12.23 -8.75 6.56
C TYR A 106 -12.10 -9.19 8.02
N ASP A 107 -12.79 -10.29 8.36
CA ASP A 107 -12.75 -10.93 9.67
C ASP A 107 -11.44 -11.70 9.85
N SER A 108 -10.45 -11.06 10.45
CA SER A 108 -9.12 -11.61 10.72
C SER A 108 -9.06 -12.44 12.00
N ASN A 109 -9.85 -12.08 13.02
CA ASN A 109 -9.89 -12.77 14.30
C ASN A 109 -10.98 -13.87 14.35
N HIS A 110 -11.82 -13.97 13.32
CA HIS A 110 -12.89 -14.95 13.15
C HIS A 110 -14.03 -14.83 14.16
N ASN A 111 -14.31 -13.62 14.67
CA ASN A 111 -15.38 -13.35 15.62
C ASN A 111 -16.72 -12.98 14.94
N GLY A 112 -16.76 -12.88 13.60
CA GLY A 112 -17.94 -12.51 12.83
C GLY A 112 -18.32 -11.02 12.91
N ARG A 113 -17.45 -10.15 13.42
CA ARG A 113 -17.71 -8.72 13.63
C ARG A 113 -16.79 -7.87 12.77
N SER A 114 -17.32 -6.74 12.30
CA SER A 114 -16.58 -5.74 11.52
C SER A 114 -15.81 -4.77 12.43
N ASP A 115 -14.91 -5.29 13.28
CA ASP A 115 -14.17 -4.51 14.27
C ASP A 115 -12.64 -4.62 14.21
N ASP A 116 -12.11 -5.47 13.31
CA ASP A 116 -10.68 -5.72 13.22
C ASP A 116 -9.87 -4.52 12.72
N LYS A 117 -8.69 -4.32 13.30
CA LYS A 117 -7.76 -3.24 12.96
C LYS A 117 -6.67 -3.70 12.04
N LEU A 118 -6.16 -2.79 11.21
CA LEU A 118 -5.00 -3.03 10.35
C LEU A 118 -5.13 -4.30 9.49
N THR A 119 -6.27 -4.43 8.84
CA THR A 119 -6.61 -5.65 8.06
C THR A 119 -6.14 -5.54 6.62
N HIS A 120 -5.90 -4.35 6.08
CA HIS A 120 -5.45 -4.21 4.70
C HIS A 120 -4.50 -3.04 4.50
N ILE A 121 -3.69 -3.12 3.43
CA ILE A 121 -2.61 -2.19 3.15
C ILE A 121 -2.40 -1.99 1.65
N GLY A 122 -1.86 -0.84 1.25
CA GLY A 122 -1.46 -0.54 -0.12
C GLY A 122 -0.46 0.61 -0.19
N VAL A 123 -0.13 1.05 -1.41
CA VAL A 123 0.81 2.16 -1.66
C VAL A 123 0.17 3.18 -2.60
N VAL A 124 0.24 4.45 -2.23
CA VAL A 124 -0.28 5.57 -3.03
C VAL A 124 0.55 5.74 -4.29
N THR A 125 -0.14 5.76 -5.44
CA THR A 125 0.46 5.92 -6.77
C THR A 125 0.12 7.24 -7.45
N SER A 126 -0.99 7.87 -7.07
CA SER A 126 -1.35 9.22 -7.51
C SER A 126 -2.35 9.86 -6.54
N VAL A 127 -2.41 11.19 -6.55
CA VAL A 127 -3.45 11.99 -5.91
C VAL A 127 -4.01 12.94 -6.96
N GLU A 128 -5.32 12.84 -7.20
CA GLU A 128 -6.01 13.64 -8.20
C GLU A 128 -6.46 14.99 -7.63
N ALA A 129 -6.80 15.95 -8.49
CA ALA A 129 -7.08 17.35 -8.10
C ALA A 129 -8.27 17.51 -7.13
N ASP A 130 -9.24 16.59 -7.17
CA ASP A 130 -10.39 16.55 -6.27
C ASP A 130 -10.11 15.84 -4.93
N GLY A 131 -8.84 15.49 -4.67
CA GLY A 131 -8.42 14.74 -3.48
C GLY A 131 -8.61 13.23 -3.58
N THR A 132 -9.00 12.69 -4.74
CA THR A 132 -9.10 11.24 -4.95
C THR A 132 -7.71 10.62 -5.02
N VAL A 133 -7.41 9.76 -4.07
CA VAL A 133 -6.16 9.02 -3.94
C VAL A 133 -6.30 7.70 -4.70
N VAL A 134 -5.33 7.40 -5.58
CA VAL A 134 -5.23 6.11 -6.26
C VAL A 134 -4.05 5.35 -5.71
N LEU A 135 -4.29 4.13 -5.26
CA LEU A 135 -3.29 3.25 -4.68
C LEU A 135 -3.22 1.92 -5.41
N VAL A 136 -2.06 1.28 -5.36
CA VAL A 136 -1.90 -0.13 -5.71
C VAL A 136 -2.01 -0.96 -4.44
N HIS A 137 -2.72 -2.07 -4.54
CA HIS A 137 -2.83 -3.06 -3.48
C HIS A 137 -2.95 -4.45 -4.08
N ARG A 138 -2.84 -5.47 -3.24
CA ARG A 138 -3.20 -6.82 -3.63
C ARG A 138 -4.59 -7.16 -3.10
N SER A 139 -5.54 -7.35 -4.01
CA SER A 139 -6.87 -7.86 -3.73
C SER A 139 -6.87 -9.39 -3.72
N SER A 140 -7.66 -10.00 -2.84
CA SER A 140 -7.88 -11.45 -2.81
C SER A 140 -8.55 -11.99 -4.09
N SER A 141 -9.35 -11.16 -4.78
CA SER A 141 -10.09 -11.57 -5.98
C SER A 141 -9.39 -11.22 -7.29
N GLN A 142 -8.70 -10.07 -7.34
CA GLN A 142 -8.14 -9.51 -8.58
C GLN A 142 -6.61 -9.57 -8.68
N GLY A 143 -5.92 -10.00 -7.61
CA GLY A 143 -4.46 -9.90 -7.56
C GLY A 143 -4.02 -8.45 -7.38
N ILE A 144 -2.95 -8.03 -8.05
CA ILE A 144 -2.45 -6.65 -7.99
C ILE A 144 -3.40 -5.73 -8.76
N ALA A 145 -4.05 -4.82 -8.05
CA ALA A 145 -5.14 -3.98 -8.57
C ALA A 145 -4.97 -2.51 -8.14
N LYS A 146 -5.72 -1.63 -8.81
CA LYS A 146 -5.92 -0.24 -8.41
C LYS A 146 -7.10 -0.16 -7.45
N LEU A 147 -7.01 0.73 -6.47
CA LEU A 147 -8.10 1.12 -5.58
C LEU A 147 -8.13 2.65 -5.49
N ARG A 148 -9.33 3.23 -5.48
CA ARG A 148 -9.58 4.67 -5.30
C ARG A 148 -10.13 4.94 -3.91
N MET A 149 -9.74 6.06 -3.32
CA MET A 149 -10.20 6.53 -2.03
C MET A 149 -10.23 8.06 -1.99
N ASN A 150 -11.31 8.65 -1.48
CA ASN A 150 -11.41 10.10 -1.28
C ASN A 150 -11.80 10.40 0.16
N LEU A 151 -10.89 11.02 0.93
CA LEU A 151 -11.08 11.33 2.36
C LEU A 151 -11.83 12.64 2.62
N PHE A 152 -12.14 13.40 1.57
CA PHE A 152 -13.04 14.55 1.64
C PHE A 152 -14.50 14.13 1.50
N LYS A 153 -14.76 12.98 0.87
CA LYS A 153 -16.09 12.38 0.70
C LYS A 153 -16.03 10.87 0.97
N PRO A 154 -15.74 10.45 2.22
CA PRO A 154 -15.36 9.05 2.53
C PRO A 154 -16.48 8.03 2.29
N ASP A 155 -17.73 8.44 2.47
CA ASP A 155 -18.97 7.65 2.36
C ASP A 155 -19.62 7.75 0.96
N VAL A 156 -18.98 8.44 0.02
CA VAL A 156 -19.49 8.62 -1.35
C VAL A 156 -18.76 7.68 -2.31
N TYR A 157 -19.49 6.74 -2.90
CA TYR A 157 -18.94 5.80 -3.90
C TYR A 157 -18.51 6.53 -5.18
N ARG A 158 -19.38 7.39 -5.70
CA ARG A 158 -19.25 8.04 -7.01
C ARG A 158 -20.01 9.36 -7.02
N GLU A 159 -19.47 10.34 -7.73
CA GLU A 159 -20.17 11.55 -8.14
C GLU A 159 -20.11 11.65 -9.65
N GLU A 160 -21.26 11.92 -10.28
CA GLU A 160 -21.41 11.92 -11.74
C GLU A 160 -20.79 10.62 -12.33
N ASP A 161 -19.83 10.75 -13.24
CA ASP A 161 -19.15 9.61 -13.87
C ASP A 161 -17.85 9.19 -13.16
N ARG A 162 -17.51 9.80 -12.02
CA ARG A 162 -16.22 9.63 -11.34
C ARG A 162 -16.35 8.81 -10.05
N VAL A 163 -15.67 7.67 -10.00
CA VAL A 163 -15.58 6.86 -8.77
C VAL A 163 -14.63 7.55 -7.79
N LEU A 164 -15.12 7.86 -6.60
CA LEU A 164 -14.34 8.51 -5.54
C LEU A 164 -13.76 7.48 -4.57
N ASN A 165 -14.56 6.48 -4.20
CA ASN A 165 -14.15 5.41 -3.31
C ASN A 165 -14.54 4.05 -3.89
N ASP A 166 -13.61 3.12 -3.98
CA ASP A 166 -13.91 1.75 -4.36
C ASP A 166 -14.44 0.96 -3.15
N TYR A 167 -15.26 -0.07 -3.42
CA TYR A 167 -15.65 -1.03 -2.39
C TYR A 167 -14.44 -1.87 -1.97
N LEU A 168 -14.04 -1.73 -0.72
CA LEU A 168 -12.94 -2.49 -0.13
C LEU A 168 -13.46 -3.62 0.77
N VAL A 169 -14.64 -3.45 1.36
CA VAL A 169 -15.26 -4.44 2.26
C VAL A 169 -16.39 -5.20 1.57
N ARG A 170 -16.42 -6.52 1.78
CA ARG A 170 -17.50 -7.38 1.27
C ARG A 170 -18.81 -7.09 2.01
N LYS A 171 -19.91 -6.99 1.27
CA LYS A 171 -21.26 -6.77 1.83
C LYS A 171 -21.61 -7.79 2.93
N SER A 172 -21.26 -9.06 2.74
CA SER A 172 -21.54 -10.13 3.71
C SER A 172 -20.82 -9.94 5.05
N TYR A 173 -19.73 -9.19 5.09
CA TYR A 173 -18.96 -8.94 6.31
C TYR A 173 -19.36 -7.61 6.96
N ALA A 174 -19.55 -6.55 6.15
CA ALA A 174 -20.01 -5.26 6.65
C ALA A 174 -21.46 -5.30 7.18
N GLY A 175 -22.29 -6.19 6.66
CA GLY A 175 -23.72 -6.19 6.94
C GLY A 175 -24.49 -5.20 6.05
N GLU A 176 -25.76 -4.98 6.37
CA GLU A 176 -26.66 -4.16 5.53
C GLU A 176 -26.28 -2.68 5.51
N ASN A 177 -25.89 -2.14 6.68
CA ASN A 177 -25.56 -0.74 6.89
C ASN A 177 -24.09 -0.51 7.29
N GLY A 178 -23.22 -1.51 7.10
CA GLY A 178 -21.82 -1.36 7.46
C GLY A 178 -21.02 -0.55 6.46
N GLU A 179 -19.91 0.01 6.93
CA GLU A 179 -18.92 0.72 6.12
C GLU A 179 -18.29 -0.24 5.11
N ARG A 180 -18.19 0.20 3.86
CA ARG A 180 -17.72 -0.66 2.76
C ARG A 180 -16.75 0.02 1.81
N LEU A 181 -16.77 1.33 1.78
CA LEU A 181 -15.95 2.14 0.92
C LEU A 181 -14.57 2.32 1.55
N SER A 182 -13.54 2.36 0.71
CA SER A 182 -12.17 2.58 1.12
C SER A 182 -11.98 3.80 2.03
N GLY A 183 -12.73 4.89 1.77
CA GLY A 183 -12.65 6.12 2.55
C GLY A 183 -13.23 6.00 3.96
N GLU A 184 -14.26 5.16 4.14
CA GLU A 184 -14.88 4.90 5.44
C GLU A 184 -13.97 4.08 6.36
N VAL A 185 -13.22 3.13 5.79
CA VAL A 185 -12.42 2.17 6.56
C VAL A 185 -10.92 2.52 6.63
N TRP A 186 -10.57 3.74 6.25
CA TRP A 186 -9.19 4.23 6.29
C TRP A 186 -8.67 4.39 7.73
N ALA A 187 -7.48 3.82 7.99
CA ALA A 187 -6.83 3.85 9.29
C ALA A 187 -5.73 4.92 9.40
N GLY A 188 -5.03 5.23 8.30
CA GLY A 188 -3.92 6.18 8.31
C GLY A 188 -2.95 5.98 7.15
N PHE A 189 -1.93 6.82 7.10
CA PHE A 189 -0.82 6.74 6.14
C PHE A 189 0.53 6.66 6.85
N ALA A 190 1.57 6.25 6.11
CA ALA A 190 2.96 6.39 6.50
C ALA A 190 3.83 6.93 5.35
N THR A 191 4.62 7.97 5.63
CA THR A 191 5.63 8.48 4.71
C THR A 191 7.01 7.95 5.10
N VAL A 192 7.48 6.91 4.42
CA VAL A 192 8.80 6.32 4.67
C VAL A 192 9.92 7.23 4.22
N ARG A 193 11.04 7.22 4.96
CA ARG A 193 12.24 8.00 4.66
C ARG A 193 13.50 7.18 4.92
N LYS A 194 14.45 7.18 4.01
CA LYS A 194 15.79 6.64 4.26
C LYS A 194 16.44 7.61 5.23
N SER A 195 16.43 7.26 6.51
CA SER A 195 17.04 8.14 7.51
C SER A 195 18.50 8.42 7.12
N PHE A 196 18.88 9.70 7.04
CA PHE A 196 20.29 10.03 7.17
C PHE A 196 20.66 9.82 8.64
N ARG A 197 21.38 8.75 8.94
CA ARG A 197 22.04 8.59 10.23
C ARG A 197 23.49 8.18 10.00
N PRO A 198 24.48 9.08 10.18
CA PRO A 198 25.73 8.64 10.76
C PRO A 198 25.39 8.17 12.17
N TRP A 199 25.65 6.90 12.46
CA TRP A 199 25.69 6.42 13.84
C TRP A 199 26.82 7.17 14.55
N VAL A 200 26.48 8.15 15.38
CA VAL A 200 27.33 8.57 16.49
C VAL A 200 26.73 7.94 17.74
N ALA A 201 27.41 6.92 18.27
CA ALA A 201 27.12 6.45 19.62
C ALA A 201 27.21 7.66 20.58
N PRO A 202 26.39 7.73 21.64
CA PRO A 202 26.68 8.64 22.72
C PRO A 202 27.98 8.15 23.37
N VAL A 203 29.10 8.75 22.97
CA VAL A 203 30.29 8.71 23.80
C VAL A 203 29.90 9.49 25.03
N LEU A 204 29.64 8.78 26.13
CA LEU A 204 29.76 9.35 27.47
C LEU A 204 31.25 9.69 27.65
N ALA A 205 31.67 10.79 27.05
CA ALA A 205 32.99 11.36 27.24
C ALA A 205 32.96 12.00 28.61
N ASN A 206 33.31 11.19 29.61
CA ASN A 206 33.76 11.67 30.89
C ASN A 206 35.00 12.55 30.62
N THR A 207 34.81 13.86 30.56
CA THR A 207 35.90 14.82 30.43
C THR A 207 36.61 14.95 31.76
N SER A 208 37.67 14.18 31.92
CA SER A 208 38.80 14.57 32.78
C SER A 208 40.08 13.96 32.22
N SER A 209 40.82 14.76 31.45
CA SER A 209 42.28 14.66 31.33
C SER A 209 42.86 15.89 32.01
N PRO A 210 44.09 15.85 32.56
CA PRO A 210 45.26 16.08 31.71
C PRO A 210 46.50 15.24 32.16
N PRO A 211 47.74 15.53 31.71
CA PRO A 211 48.42 14.68 30.73
C PRO A 211 49.70 14.04 31.28
N ALA A 212 50.11 12.88 30.72
CA ALA A 212 51.48 12.41 30.90
C ALA A 212 51.94 11.50 29.74
N THR A 213 52.94 12.01 29.02
CA THR A 213 54.13 11.33 28.49
C THR A 213 54.02 10.02 27.69
N ARG A 214 54.50 10.14 26.43
CA ARG A 214 55.40 9.23 25.68
C ARG A 214 55.48 7.78 26.15
N ALA A 215 55.10 6.85 25.27
CA ALA A 215 56.01 5.81 24.76
C ALA A 215 55.41 5.15 23.53
N ALA A 216 56.16 5.15 22.43
CA ALA A 216 55.90 4.34 21.26
C ALA A 216 56.19 2.88 21.59
N VAL A 217 55.25 1.98 21.29
CA VAL A 217 55.52 0.54 21.15
C VAL A 217 54.92 0.09 19.83
N SER A 218 55.81 -0.20 18.88
CA SER A 218 55.52 -0.87 17.63
C SER A 218 55.15 -2.33 17.91
N VAL A 219 53.95 -2.76 17.54
CA VAL A 219 53.61 -4.18 17.40
C VAL A 219 53.15 -4.41 15.96
N ARG A 220 53.94 -5.23 15.25
CA ARG A 220 53.60 -5.79 13.93
C ARG A 220 52.32 -6.61 14.06
N ALA A 221 51.35 -6.35 13.19
CA ALA A 221 50.22 -7.24 12.95
C ALA A 221 50.40 -7.95 11.61
N THR A 222 50.55 -9.27 11.67
CA THR A 222 50.47 -10.20 10.54
C THR A 222 49.00 -10.40 10.14
N PRO A 223 48.63 -10.45 8.85
CA PRO A 223 47.24 -10.70 8.45
C PRO A 223 46.89 -12.19 8.53
N PRO A 224 45.69 -12.58 8.99
CA PRO A 224 45.22 -13.95 8.80
C PRO A 224 44.63 -14.14 7.40
N ALA A 225 44.93 -15.33 6.89
CA ALA A 225 44.61 -15.86 5.58
C ALA A 225 43.11 -16.10 5.36
N ALA A 226 42.77 -16.18 4.07
CA ALA A 226 41.47 -16.49 3.51
C ALA A 226 40.86 -17.79 4.06
N LEU A 227 39.55 -17.75 4.33
CA LEU A 227 38.69 -18.94 4.34
C LEU A 227 37.40 -18.63 3.57
N ALA A 228 37.46 -18.87 2.26
CA ALA A 228 36.28 -18.92 1.41
C ALA A 228 35.56 -20.27 1.65
N ALA A 229 34.45 -20.24 2.38
CA ALA A 229 33.52 -21.36 2.43
C ALA A 229 32.61 -21.32 1.19
N ARG A 230 32.71 -22.38 0.37
CA ARG A 230 31.86 -22.65 -0.79
C ARG A 230 30.37 -22.72 -0.39
N LEU A 231 29.54 -21.90 -1.01
CA LEU A 231 28.09 -22.15 -1.10
C LEU A 231 27.85 -23.22 -2.19
N PRO A 232 26.98 -24.22 -1.97
CA PRO A 232 26.58 -25.16 -3.03
C PRO A 232 25.64 -24.47 -4.04
N PRO A 233 25.64 -24.91 -5.32
CA PRO A 233 24.80 -24.32 -6.35
C PRO A 233 23.31 -24.56 -6.08
N PRO A 234 22.43 -23.61 -6.44
CA PRO A 234 21.00 -23.88 -6.48
C PRO A 234 20.68 -24.78 -7.68
N ASP A 235 19.62 -25.58 -7.52
CA ASP A 235 18.91 -26.39 -8.54
C ASP A 235 19.22 -27.88 -8.51
N VAL A 236 18.36 -28.66 -7.82
CA VAL A 236 17.40 -29.61 -8.44
C VAL A 236 16.28 -29.86 -7.43
N VAL A 237 15.07 -29.35 -7.71
CA VAL A 237 13.84 -29.89 -7.10
C VAL A 237 12.90 -30.27 -8.25
N GLU A 238 13.18 -31.41 -8.86
CA GLU A 238 12.19 -32.12 -9.67
C GLU A 238 11.07 -32.66 -8.76
N GLY A 239 9.81 -32.48 -9.17
CA GLY A 239 8.69 -33.26 -8.63
C GLY A 239 7.58 -32.52 -7.89
N LEU A 240 7.45 -31.18 -7.98
CA LEU A 240 6.23 -30.52 -7.50
C LEU A 240 5.13 -30.56 -8.59
N PRO A 241 3.90 -31.01 -8.27
CA PRO A 241 2.82 -31.05 -9.26
C PRO A 241 2.47 -29.64 -9.74
N ASP A 242 2.13 -29.53 -11.03
CA ASP A 242 1.73 -28.27 -11.68
C ASP A 242 0.66 -27.57 -10.82
N ARG A 243 1.05 -26.43 -10.25
CA ARG A 243 0.23 -25.65 -9.32
C ARG A 243 -1.07 -25.16 -9.99
N ARG A 244 -1.12 -25.07 -11.33
CA ARG A 244 -2.35 -24.79 -12.07
C ARG A 244 -3.31 -25.97 -12.07
N ALA A 245 -2.82 -27.20 -12.16
CA ALA A 245 -3.63 -28.41 -12.07
C ALA A 245 -4.24 -28.58 -10.67
N VAL A 246 -3.44 -28.38 -9.62
CA VAL A 246 -3.92 -28.44 -8.21
C VAL A 246 -5.03 -27.41 -7.97
N ARG A 247 -4.87 -26.19 -8.51
CA ARG A 247 -5.87 -25.13 -8.38
C ARG A 247 -7.15 -25.39 -9.18
N ARG A 248 -7.05 -26.02 -10.36
CA ARG A 248 -8.21 -26.46 -11.15
C ARG A 248 -9.00 -27.55 -10.43
N ALA A 249 -8.32 -28.55 -9.85
CA ALA A 249 -8.95 -29.60 -9.07
C ALA A 249 -9.71 -29.04 -7.85
N LYS A 250 -9.10 -28.12 -7.10
CA LYS A 250 -9.72 -27.51 -5.92
C LYS A 250 -10.93 -26.62 -6.25
N MET A 251 -10.95 -26.03 -7.45
CA MET A 251 -12.08 -25.24 -7.96
C MET A 251 -13.22 -26.13 -8.48
N ALA A 252 -12.89 -27.26 -9.11
CA ALA A 252 -13.86 -28.26 -9.54
C ALA A 252 -14.59 -28.88 -8.33
N GLU A 253 -13.84 -29.28 -7.30
CA GLU A 253 -14.41 -29.83 -6.06
C GLU A 253 -15.34 -28.84 -5.34
N ARG A 254 -14.98 -27.54 -5.32
CA ARG A 254 -15.84 -26.49 -4.76
C ARG A 254 -17.11 -26.24 -5.58
N ARG A 255 -17.04 -26.38 -6.90
CA ARG A 255 -18.22 -26.27 -7.77
C ARG A 255 -19.17 -27.45 -7.57
N GLU A 256 -18.63 -28.65 -7.45
CA GLU A 256 -19.40 -29.88 -7.23
C GLU A 256 -20.10 -29.88 -5.86
N ARG A 257 -19.39 -29.45 -4.79
CA ARG A 257 -19.98 -29.25 -3.46
C ARG A 257 -21.09 -28.19 -3.42
N ARG A 258 -21.04 -27.21 -4.33
CA ARG A 258 -22.05 -26.15 -4.44
C ARG A 258 -23.25 -26.57 -5.31
N ALA A 259 -23.06 -27.58 -6.17
CA ALA A 259 -24.09 -28.12 -7.05
C ALA A 259 -24.96 -29.20 -6.38
N ASN A 260 -24.44 -29.90 -5.35
CA ASN A 260 -25.20 -30.92 -4.64
C ASN A 260 -25.07 -30.81 -3.10
N PRO A 261 -25.80 -29.87 -2.46
CA PRO A 261 -25.72 -29.64 -1.01
C PRO A 261 -26.34 -30.77 -0.16
N LEU A 262 -27.04 -31.75 -0.74
CA LEU A 262 -27.72 -32.84 -0.02
C LEU A 262 -26.86 -34.10 0.19
N ALA A 263 -25.64 -34.17 -0.37
CA ALA A 263 -24.79 -35.37 -0.27
C ALA A 263 -24.01 -35.51 1.06
N ILE A 264 -24.19 -34.62 2.05
CA ILE A 264 -23.44 -34.62 3.32
C ILE A 264 -24.28 -35.17 4.50
N ALA A 265 -25.36 -35.90 4.24
CA ALA A 265 -26.19 -36.50 5.30
C ALA A 265 -25.78 -37.94 5.70
N ALA A 266 -24.64 -38.47 5.22
CA ALA A 266 -24.20 -39.83 5.54
C ALA A 266 -22.70 -39.90 5.81
N ALA A 267 -22.24 -39.33 6.93
CA ALA A 267 -20.95 -39.68 7.51
C ALA A 267 -21.21 -40.38 8.86
N PRO A 268 -20.70 -41.60 9.10
CA PRO A 268 -20.89 -42.28 10.38
C PRO A 268 -20.17 -41.54 11.52
N PRO A 269 -20.70 -41.57 12.75
CA PRO A 269 -20.09 -40.88 13.88
C PRO A 269 -18.71 -41.46 14.19
N ARG A 270 -17.76 -40.56 14.52
CA ARG A 270 -16.41 -40.94 14.95
C ARG A 270 -16.48 -41.67 16.31
N PRO A 271 -15.67 -42.72 16.52
CA PRO A 271 -15.57 -43.34 17.83
C PRO A 271 -14.91 -42.37 18.81
N LEU A 272 -15.45 -42.33 20.02
CA LEU A 272 -14.90 -41.58 21.14
C LEU A 272 -13.63 -42.29 21.64
N SER A 273 -12.55 -41.53 21.73
CA SER A 273 -11.32 -41.85 22.49
C SER A 273 -10.86 -40.59 23.19
#